data_AF-A0A7S4RCX7-F1
#
_entry.id   AF-A0A7S4RCX7-F1
#
_cell.length_a   1.000
_cell.length_b   1.000
_cell.length_c   1.000
_cell.angle_alpha   90.00
_cell.angle_beta   90.00
_cell.angle_gamma   90.00
#
_symmetry.space_group_name_H-M   'P 1'
#
loop_
_entity.id
_entity.type
_entity.pdbx_description
1 polymer ?
#
loop_
_entity_poly.entity_id
_entity_poly.type
_entity_poly.pdbx_seq_one_letter_code
_entity_poly.pdbx_strand_id
1 'polypeptide(L)'
;NLTNMVWWFAVLGMRHTPLLASISAASRGLLPSFGSQDLAGMPWAFSALDVADAPLLAAIASASMRTLSDFTPRHLAMTAWAGAFLGIADIPLRTSIAAAALRKLIQFTPLNVANT
;
A
#
# COMPACT_ATOMS: atom_id res chain seq x y z
N ASN A 1 -6.09 5.00 -14.88
CA ASN A 1 -5.90 4.25 -13.63
C ASN A 1 -6.17 5.20 -12.47
N LEU A 2 -7.15 4.88 -11.60
CA LEU A 2 -7.58 5.73 -10.47
C LEU A 2 -6.44 6.01 -9.50
N THR A 3 -5.54 5.05 -9.28
CA THR A 3 -4.36 5.20 -8.43
C THR A 3 -3.44 6.29 -8.94
N ASN A 4 -3.15 6.31 -10.25
CA ASN A 4 -2.29 7.34 -10.85
C ASN A 4 -2.92 8.73 -10.72
N MET A 5 -4.25 8.83 -10.86
CA MET A 5 -4.94 10.09 -10.67
C MET A 5 -4.78 10.57 -9.23
N VAL A 6 -5.17 9.77 -8.24
CA VAL A 6 -5.02 10.10 -6.82
C VAL A 6 -3.57 10.38 -6.43
N TRP A 7 -2.61 9.69 -7.03
CA TRP A 7 -1.18 9.93 -6.85
C TRP A 7 -0.76 11.33 -7.34
N TRP A 8 -1.20 11.76 -8.52
CA TRP A 8 -0.92 13.13 -8.99
C TRP A 8 -1.55 14.19 -8.10
N PHE A 9 -2.78 13.98 -7.63
CA PHE A 9 -3.42 14.89 -6.67
C PHE A 9 -2.61 14.98 -5.37
N ALA A 10 -2.11 13.84 -4.87
CA ALA A 10 -1.24 13.79 -3.70
C ALA A 10 0.08 14.53 -3.90
N VAL A 11 0.77 14.30 -5.02
CA VAL A 11 2.03 14.99 -5.35
C VAL A 11 1.83 16.51 -5.48
N LEU A 12 0.69 16.94 -6.01
CA LEU A 12 0.34 18.35 -6.15
C LEU A 12 -0.26 18.96 -4.87
N GLY A 13 -0.45 18.17 -3.80
CA GLY A 13 -1.09 18.63 -2.55
C GLY A 13 -2.55 19.08 -2.72
N MET A 14 -3.22 18.65 -3.79
CA MET A 14 -4.57 19.08 -4.12
C MET A 14 -5.60 18.19 -3.42
N ARG A 15 -6.20 18.72 -2.36
CA ARG A 15 -7.28 18.03 -1.64
C ARG A 15 -8.64 18.39 -2.24
N HIS A 16 -9.22 17.45 -3.00
CA HIS A 16 -10.60 17.56 -3.50
C HIS A 16 -11.49 16.47 -2.89
N THR A 17 -12.03 16.75 -1.71
CA THR A 17 -12.76 15.78 -0.87
C THR A 17 -13.88 15.01 -1.60
N PRO A 18 -14.75 15.66 -2.41
CA PRO A 18 -15.80 14.94 -3.14
C PRO A 18 -15.24 13.94 -4.16
N LEU A 19 -14.12 14.28 -4.81
CA LEU A 19 -13.49 13.43 -5.81
C LEU A 19 -12.82 12.22 -5.14
N LEU A 20 -12.13 12.46 -4.02
CA LEU A 20 -11.50 11.39 -3.23
C LEU A 20 -12.54 10.40 -2.70
N ALA A 21 -13.71 10.88 -2.26
CA ALA A 21 -14.82 10.03 -1.84
C ALA A 21 -15.35 9.16 -3.00
N SER A 22 -15.54 9.74 -4.19
CA SER A 22 -15.95 8.97 -5.37
C SER A 22 -14.90 7.93 -5.78
N ILE A 23 -13.63 8.31 -5.75
CA ILE A 23 -12.51 7.42 -6.05
C ILE A 23 -12.44 6.27 -5.04
N SER A 24 -12.62 6.55 -3.75
CA SER A 24 -12.69 5.53 -2.70
C SER A 24 -13.81 4.52 -2.95
N ALA A 25 -15.03 5.02 -3.20
CA ALA A 25 -16.19 4.17 -3.47
C ALA A 25 -15.97 3.28 -4.71
N ALA A 26 -15.44 3.84 -5.80
CA ALA A 26 -15.14 3.10 -7.02
C ALA A 26 -14.02 2.06 -6.80
N SER A 27 -12.94 2.45 -6.11
CA SER A 27 -11.79 1.58 -5.86
C SER A 27 -12.16 0.34 -5.04
N ARG A 28 -13.10 0.45 -4.10
CA ARG A 28 -13.57 -0.72 -3.34
C ARG A 28 -14.15 -1.83 -4.22
N GLY A 29 -14.86 -1.48 -5.29
CA GLY A 29 -15.38 -2.45 -6.26
C GLY A 29 -14.32 -3.01 -7.21
N LEU A 30 -13.25 -2.25 -7.43
CA LEU A 30 -12.14 -2.60 -8.33
C LEU A 30 -10.96 -3.28 -7.62
N LEU A 31 -10.98 -3.39 -6.29
CA LEU A 31 -9.91 -4.08 -5.53
C LEU A 31 -9.51 -5.45 -6.08
N PRO A 32 -10.42 -6.31 -6.59
CA PRO A 32 -10.03 -7.60 -7.17
C PRO A 32 -9.12 -7.49 -8.41
N SER A 33 -9.13 -6.36 -9.11
CA SER A 33 -8.27 -6.12 -10.29
C SER A 33 -7.02 -5.29 -9.98
N PHE A 34 -6.81 -4.89 -8.72
CA PHE A 34 -5.67 -4.07 -8.34
C PHE A 34 -4.38 -4.88 -8.30
N GLY A 35 -3.32 -4.34 -8.93
CA GLY A 35 -1.97 -4.88 -8.82
C GLY A 35 -1.24 -4.39 -7.57
N SER A 36 -0.03 -4.89 -7.35
CA SER A 36 0.80 -4.48 -6.19
C SER A 36 1.13 -2.97 -6.18
N GLN A 37 1.26 -2.35 -7.35
CA GLN A 37 1.44 -0.90 -7.47
C GLN A 37 0.19 -0.13 -7.02
N ASP A 38 -1.00 -0.60 -7.36
CA ASP A 38 -2.26 0.05 -6.97
C ASP A 38 -2.49 -0.07 -5.46
N LEU A 39 -2.27 -1.26 -4.91
CA LEU A 39 -2.41 -1.55 -3.48
C LEU A 39 -1.39 -0.80 -2.61
N ALA A 40 -0.22 -0.46 -3.13
CA ALA A 40 0.76 0.36 -2.42
C ALA A 40 0.59 1.87 -2.66
N GLY A 41 0.23 2.27 -3.88
CA GLY A 41 0.10 3.66 -4.28
C GLY A 41 -1.14 4.34 -3.71
N MET A 42 -2.26 3.61 -3.63
CA MET A 42 -3.54 4.16 -3.17
C MET A 42 -3.50 4.58 -1.69
N PRO A 43 -3.06 3.74 -0.74
CA PRO A 43 -2.91 4.16 0.66
C PRO A 43 -1.93 5.31 0.82
N TRP A 44 -0.80 5.26 0.10
CA TRP A 44 0.22 6.30 0.16
C TRP A 44 -0.35 7.67 -0.25
N ALA A 45 -1.08 7.73 -1.35
CA ALA A 45 -1.65 8.99 -1.83
C ALA A 45 -2.76 9.52 -0.92
N PHE A 46 -3.57 8.65 -0.31
CA PHE A 46 -4.55 9.05 0.72
C PHE A 46 -3.86 9.58 1.98
N SER A 47 -2.77 8.95 2.42
CA SER A 47 -1.97 9.44 3.54
C SER A 47 -1.32 10.80 3.24
N ALA A 48 -0.75 10.98 2.04
CA ALA A 48 -0.10 12.23 1.65
C ALA A 48 -1.08 13.41 1.55
N LEU A 49 -2.37 13.15 1.29
CA LEU A 49 -3.44 14.16 1.29
C LEU A 49 -4.09 14.37 2.67
N ASP A 50 -3.61 13.68 3.70
CA ASP A 50 -4.19 13.67 5.05
C ASP A 50 -5.69 13.32 5.04
N VAL A 51 -6.02 12.26 4.27
CA VAL A 51 -7.37 11.73 4.16
C VAL A 51 -7.40 10.29 4.69
N ALA A 52 -7.96 10.15 5.89
CA ALA A 52 -8.18 8.85 6.52
C ALA A 52 -9.50 8.23 6.05
N ASP A 53 -9.45 7.47 4.95
CA ASP A 53 -10.57 6.63 4.50
C ASP A 53 -10.42 5.22 5.08
N ALA A 54 -10.82 5.07 6.34
CA ALA A 54 -10.72 3.81 7.08
C ALA A 54 -11.29 2.58 6.32
N PRO A 55 -12.50 2.62 5.72
CA PRO A 55 -13.05 1.45 5.03
C PRO A 55 -12.28 1.09 3.75
N LEU A 56 -11.81 2.07 2.97
CA LEU A 56 -10.95 1.81 1.82
C LEU A 56 -9.63 1.19 2.25
N LEU A 57 -8.99 1.75 3.28
CA LEU A 57 -7.67 1.33 3.74
C LEU A 57 -7.70 -0.07 4.35
N ALA A 58 -8.75 -0.42 5.10
CA ALA A 58 -8.97 -1.77 5.60
C ALA A 58 -9.17 -2.78 4.46
N ALA A 59 -9.90 -2.39 3.41
CA ALA A 59 -10.11 -3.24 2.25
C ALA A 59 -8.80 -3.44 1.44
N ILE A 60 -7.98 -2.39 1.30
CA ILE A 60 -6.64 -2.49 0.69
C ILE A 60 -5.70 -3.34 1.54
N ALA A 61 -5.74 -3.23 2.87
CA ALA A 61 -4.96 -4.06 3.79
C ALA A 61 -5.26 -5.55 3.57
N SER A 62 -6.55 -5.90 3.57
CA SER A 62 -7.02 -7.26 3.31
C SER A 62 -6.60 -7.78 1.93
N ALA A 63 -6.73 -6.96 0.89
CA ALA A 63 -6.30 -7.32 -0.46
C ALA A 63 -4.76 -7.47 -0.58
N SER A 64 -4.00 -6.60 0.07
CA SER A 64 -2.54 -6.63 0.08
C SER A 64 -2.02 -7.91 0.73
N MET A 65 -2.61 -8.35 1.84
CA MET A 65 -2.19 -9.59 2.51
C MET A 65 -2.18 -10.81 1.57
N ARG A 66 -3.09 -10.85 0.60
CA ARG A 66 -3.18 -11.94 -0.39
C ARG A 66 -2.12 -11.88 -1.48
N THR A 67 -1.56 -10.70 -1.76
CA THR A 67 -0.63 -10.45 -2.89
C THR A 67 0.74 -9.94 -2.43
N LEU A 68 1.03 -9.99 -1.13
CA LEU A 68 2.28 -9.52 -0.52
C LEU A 68 3.55 -10.19 -1.10
N SER A 69 3.44 -11.40 -1.64
CA SER A 69 4.55 -12.07 -2.36
C SER A 69 5.06 -11.23 -3.53
N ASP A 70 4.13 -10.57 -4.22
CA ASP A 70 4.34 -9.86 -5.48
C ASP A 70 4.79 -8.41 -5.25
N PHE A 71 4.84 -7.99 -3.98
CA PHE A 71 5.27 -6.65 -3.62
C PHE A 71 6.78 -6.53 -3.80
N THR A 72 7.21 -5.44 -4.43
CA THR A 72 8.62 -5.05 -4.42
C THR A 72 8.99 -4.49 -3.04
N PRO A 73 10.28 -4.40 -2.67
CA PRO A 73 10.69 -3.71 -1.44
C PRO A 73 10.12 -2.30 -1.33
N ARG A 74 10.01 -1.58 -2.47
CA ARG A 74 9.38 -0.26 -2.54
C ARG A 74 7.89 -0.31 -2.19
N HIS A 75 7.14 -1.28 -2.71
CA HIS A 75 5.71 -1.43 -2.40
C HIS A 75 5.50 -1.71 -0.91
N LEU A 76 6.32 -2.58 -0.31
CA LEU A 76 6.27 -2.85 1.14
C LEU A 76 6.52 -1.59 1.97
N ALA A 77 7.53 -0.80 1.60
CA ALA A 77 7.85 0.46 2.29
C ALA A 77 6.71 1.48 2.17
N MET A 78 6.10 1.62 0.99
CA MET A 78 4.98 2.53 0.77
C MET A 78 3.75 2.15 1.61
N THR A 79 3.38 0.87 1.63
CA THR A 79 2.25 0.39 2.44
C THR A 79 2.53 0.54 3.94
N ALA A 80 3.76 0.24 4.40
CA ALA A 80 4.15 0.43 5.79
C ALA A 80 4.08 1.91 6.23
N TRP A 81 4.61 2.81 5.39
CA TRP A 81 4.61 4.24 5.67
C TRP A 81 3.18 4.80 5.72
N ALA A 82 2.33 4.44 4.74
CA ALA A 82 0.94 4.88 4.71
C ALA A 82 0.16 4.43 5.95
N GLY A 83 0.35 3.17 6.39
CA GLY A 83 -0.28 2.64 7.60
C GLY A 83 0.20 3.36 8.88
N ALA A 84 1.49 3.67 8.96
CA ALA A 84 2.06 4.41 10.09
C ALA A 84 1.57 5.87 10.13
N PHE A 85 1.53 6.55 8.99
CA PHE A 85 1.10 7.95 8.89
C PHE A 85 -0.38 8.14 9.24
N LEU A 86 -1.24 7.24 8.77
CA LEU A 86 -2.68 7.29 9.03
C LEU A 86 -3.07 6.72 10.40
N GLY A 87 -2.10 6.32 11.23
CA GLY A 87 -2.36 5.74 12.55
C GLY A 87 -3.15 4.43 12.51
N ILE A 88 -3.14 3.71 11.37
CA ILE A 88 -3.88 2.47 11.22
C ILE A 88 -3.13 1.35 11.94
N ALA A 89 -3.67 0.95 13.09
CA ALA A 89 -3.17 -0.18 13.88
C ALA A 89 -3.67 -1.53 13.32
N ASP A 90 -3.39 -1.84 12.06
CA ASP A 90 -3.62 -3.19 11.50
C ASP A 90 -2.41 -4.08 11.82
N ILE A 91 -2.48 -4.75 12.98
CA ILE A 91 -1.42 -5.66 13.46
C ILE A 91 -1.16 -6.81 12.46
N PRO A 92 -2.19 -7.49 11.91
CA PRO A 92 -1.99 -8.50 10.86
C PRO A 92 -1.23 -7.99 9.63
N LEU A 93 -1.62 -6.83 9.09
CA LEU A 93 -0.95 -6.24 7.92
C LEU A 93 0.50 -5.90 8.24
N ARG A 94 0.77 -5.23 9.37
CA ARG A 94 2.12 -4.87 9.79
C ARG A 94 3.03 -6.08 9.93
N THR A 95 2.52 -7.14 10.57
CA THR A 95 3.27 -8.39 10.76
C THR A 95 3.57 -9.06 9.43
N SER A 96 2.60 -9.06 8.52
CA SER A 96 2.76 -9.65 7.19
C SER A 96 3.74 -8.86 6.31
N ILE A 97 3.73 -7.53 6.37
CA ILE A 97 4.72 -6.67 5.70
C ILE A 97 6.12 -6.93 6.26
N ALA A 98 6.27 -7.01 7.59
CA ALA A 98 7.56 -7.29 8.23
C ALA A 98 8.11 -8.66 7.81
N ALA A 99 7.27 -9.70 7.82
CA ALA A 99 7.65 -11.03 7.35
C ALA A 99 8.04 -11.04 5.86
N ALA A 100 7.28 -10.33 5.01
CA ALA A 100 7.61 -10.22 3.58
C ALA A 100 8.92 -9.47 3.34
N ALA A 101 9.18 -8.40 4.11
CA ALA A 101 10.43 -7.65 4.05
C ALA A 101 11.63 -8.50 4.47
N LEU A 102 11.51 -9.26 5.57
CA LEU A 102 12.57 -10.16 6.05
C LEU A 102 12.92 -11.24 5.02
N ARG A 103 11.93 -11.88 4.38
CA ARG A 103 12.17 -12.87 3.32
C ARG A 103 12.97 -12.29 2.17
N LYS A 104 12.66 -11.06 1.74
CA LYS A 104 13.39 -10.39 0.66
C LYS A 104 14.79 -9.99 1.11
N LEU A 105 14.97 -9.52 2.34
CA LEU A 105 16.28 -9.21 2.91
C LEU A 105 17.22 -10.43 2.88
N ILE A 106 16.72 -11.61 3.25
CA ILE A 106 17.47 -12.87 3.20
C ILE A 106 17.88 -13.23 1.76
N GLN A 107 17.01 -12.97 0.78
CA GLN A 107 17.34 -13.18 -0.65
C GLN A 107 18.41 -12.21 -1.17
N PHE A 108 18.56 -11.03 -0.56
CA PHE A 108 19.54 -10.01 -0.95
C PHE A 108 20.83 -10.02 -0.12
N THR A 109 20.91 -10.78 0.98
CA THR A 109 22.15 -10.97 1.74
C THR A 109 23.05 -12.03 1.08
N PRO A 110 24.31 -11.72 0.70
CA PRO A 110 25.25 -12.68 0.10
C PRO A 110 25.69 -13.83 1.01
N LEU A 111 25.21 -13.91 2.25
CA LEU A 111 25.68 -14.88 3.24
C LEU A 111 25.34 -16.35 2.90
N ASN A 112 24.54 -16.59 1.85
CA ASN A 112 24.22 -17.94 1.34
C ASN A 112 24.90 -18.28 -0.01
N VAL A 113 25.78 -17.44 -0.55
CA VAL A 113 26.55 -17.75 -1.78
C VAL A 113 27.99 -18.19 -1.49
N ALA A 114 28.37 -18.32 -0.21
CA ALA A 114 29.75 -18.64 0.19
C ALA A 114 30.04 -20.15 0.35
N ASN A 115 29.17 -21.05 -0.11
CA ASN A 115 29.40 -22.51 -0.04
C ASN A 115 29.05 -23.24 -1.37
N THR A 116 29.53 -22.72 -2.49
CA THR A 116 29.79 -23.48 -3.73
C THR A 116 30.99 -22.88 -4.42
#